data_AF-K1S0D6-F1
#
_entry.id   AF-K1S0D6-F1
#
_cell.length_a   1.000
_cell.length_b   1.000
_cell.length_c   1.000
_cell.angle_alpha   90.00
_cell.angle_beta   90.00
_cell.angle_gamma   90.00
#
_symmetry.space_group_name_H-M   'P 1'
#
loop_
_entity.id
_entity.type
_entity.pdbx_description
1 polymer ?
#
loop_
_entity_poly.entity_id
_entity_poly.type
_entity_poly.pdbx_seq_one_letter_code
_entity_poly.pdbx_strand_id
1 'polypeptide(L)'
;MAKIKVIRVVFSILLVQLFTLSVNADEKADYLKLAQKVRQEVWSSTPADFQKRTVPDRYKNASAVILSYYRELSTDYYRKATADLVLNLRLTRQIDCTDMERMLIQINDKKALKDYSEFTFKTKSR
;
A
#
# COMPACT_ATOMS: atom_id res chain seq x y z
N MET A 1 11.24 -20.19 -51.16
CA MET A 1 12.31 -19.37 -50.54
C MET A 1 11.80 -18.18 -49.72
N ALA A 2 10.79 -17.42 -50.17
CA ALA A 2 10.26 -16.27 -49.42
C ALA A 2 9.73 -16.62 -48.01
N LYS A 3 9.01 -17.74 -47.86
CA LYS A 3 8.47 -18.20 -46.57
C LYS A 3 9.55 -18.48 -45.51
N ILE A 4 10.70 -19.02 -45.91
CA ILE A 4 11.84 -19.31 -45.02
C ILE A 4 12.51 -18.02 -44.54
N LYS A 5 12.59 -17.00 -45.42
CA LYS A 5 13.09 -15.67 -45.05
C LYS A 5 12.15 -14.99 -44.04
N VAL A 6 10.83 -15.08 -44.25
CA VAL A 6 9.82 -14.54 -43.32
C VAL A 6 9.88 -15.23 -41.95
N ILE A 7 9.98 -16.56 -41.91
CA ILE A 7 10.09 -17.32 -40.65
C ILE A 7 11.36 -16.92 -39.87
N ARG A 8 12.49 -16.75 -40.56
CA ARG A 8 13.74 -16.29 -39.94
C ARG A 8 13.60 -14.88 -39.34
N VAL A 9 12.94 -13.96 -40.05
CA VAL A 9 12.71 -12.59 -39.55
C VAL A 9 11.81 -12.60 -38.31
N VAL A 10 10.71 -13.37 -38.33
CA VAL A 10 9.81 -13.49 -37.17
C VAL A 10 10.52 -14.09 -35.97
N PHE A 11 11.32 -15.14 -36.17
CA PHE A 11 12.10 -15.76 -35.09
C PHE A 11 13.15 -14.80 -34.50
N SER A 12 13.74 -13.95 -35.34
CA SER A 12 14.71 -12.93 -34.93
C SER A 12 14.05 -11.86 -34.05
N ILE A 13 12.84 -11.42 -34.41
CA ILE A 13 12.04 -10.46 -33.63
C ILE A 13 11.67 -11.06 -32.28
N LEU A 14 11.22 -12.33 -32.25
CA LEU A 14 10.90 -13.05 -31.02
C LEU A 14 12.12 -13.17 -30.09
N LEU A 15 13.31 -13.42 -30.65
CA LEU A 15 14.56 -13.50 -29.89
C LEU A 15 14.89 -12.15 -29.24
N VAL A 16 14.78 -11.05 -29.99
CA VAL A 16 15.04 -9.69 -29.48
C VAL A 16 14.08 -9.34 -28.34
N GLN A 17 12.80 -9.73 -28.46
CA GLN A 17 11.81 -9.52 -27.40
C GLN A 17 12.17 -10.26 -26.10
N LEU A 18 12.74 -11.47 -26.19
CA LEU A 18 13.19 -12.24 -25.02
C LEU A 18 14.39 -11.59 -24.32
N PHE A 19 15.28 -10.90 -25.04
CA PHE A 19 16.45 -10.23 -24.44
C PHE A 19 16.12 -8.86 -23.82
N THR A 20 15.02 -8.21 -24.23
CA THR A 20 14.63 -6.89 -23.70
C THR A 20 13.82 -6.94 -22.40
N LEU A 21 13.36 -8.12 -21.97
CA LEU A 21 12.60 -8.27 -20.72
C LEU A 21 13.56 -8.39 -19.52
N SER A 22 14.30 -7.33 -19.24
CA SER A 22 15.04 -7.21 -17.97
C SER A 22 14.04 -6.91 -16.86
N VAL A 23 13.54 -7.94 -16.19
CA VAL A 23 12.83 -7.77 -14.91
C VAL A 23 13.90 -7.48 -13.85
N ASN A 24 14.26 -6.21 -13.70
CA ASN A 24 15.14 -5.80 -12.62
C ASN A 24 14.32 -5.79 -11.32
N ALA A 25 14.77 -6.56 -10.33
CA ALA A 25 14.25 -6.42 -8.97
C ALA A 25 14.64 -5.03 -8.44
N ASP A 26 13.74 -4.39 -7.69
CA ASP A 26 14.03 -3.10 -7.07
C ASP A 26 15.29 -3.23 -6.18
N GLU A 27 16.18 -2.24 -6.26
CA GLU A 27 17.39 -2.25 -5.46
C GLU A 27 17.06 -1.96 -3.98
N LYS A 28 17.85 -2.50 -3.04
CA LYS A 28 17.69 -2.23 -1.60
C LYS A 28 17.58 -0.73 -1.29
N ALA A 29 18.29 0.11 -2.03
CA ALA A 29 18.27 1.56 -1.89
C ALA A 29 16.87 2.16 -2.16
N ASP A 30 16.14 1.61 -3.12
CA ASP A 30 14.83 2.14 -3.51
C ASP A 30 13.75 1.78 -2.49
N TYR A 31 13.85 0.61 -1.86
CA TYR A 31 13.01 0.28 -0.70
C TYR A 31 13.22 1.24 0.47
N LEU A 32 14.48 1.66 0.73
CA LEU A 32 14.77 2.61 1.80
C LEU A 32 14.17 4.00 1.50
N LYS A 33 14.30 4.48 0.26
CA LYS A 33 13.68 5.73 -0.19
C LYS A 33 12.16 5.68 -0.05
N LEU A 34 11.54 4.57 -0.47
CA LEU A 34 10.10 4.38 -0.34
C LEU A 34 9.68 4.41 1.13
N ALA A 35 10.37 3.68 2.00
CA ALA A 35 10.08 3.68 3.43
C ALA A 35 10.23 5.07 4.06
N GLN A 36 11.22 5.85 3.63
CA GLN A 36 11.38 7.23 4.10
C GLN A 36 10.25 8.15 3.60
N LYS A 37 9.86 8.02 2.34
CA LYS A 37 8.72 8.75 1.76
C LYS A 37 7.42 8.43 2.51
N VAL A 38 7.13 7.15 2.72
CA VAL A 38 5.93 6.71 3.46
C VAL A 38 5.95 7.24 4.88
N ARG A 39 7.09 7.20 5.58
CA ARG A 39 7.20 7.81 6.91
C ARG A 39 6.91 9.31 6.86
N GLN A 40 7.49 10.05 5.92
CA GLN A 40 7.22 11.47 5.78
C GLN A 40 5.73 11.75 5.52
N GLU A 41 5.09 11.01 4.64
CA GLU A 41 3.65 11.16 4.32
C GLU A 41 2.76 10.87 5.55
N VAL A 42 3.08 9.82 6.30
CA VAL A 42 2.33 9.43 7.50
C VAL A 42 2.52 10.45 8.65
N TRP A 43 3.74 10.96 8.86
CA TRP A 43 4.06 11.77 10.03
C TRP A 43 3.97 13.30 9.81
N SER A 44 4.14 13.78 8.57
CA SER A 44 4.13 15.23 8.28
C SER A 44 2.76 15.89 8.43
N SER A 45 1.68 15.14 8.23
CA SER A 45 0.30 15.62 8.20
C SER A 45 -0.45 15.34 9.51
N THR A 46 0.19 15.54 10.66
CA THR A 46 -0.45 15.25 11.96
C THR A 46 -1.51 16.32 12.27
N PRO A 47 -2.80 15.97 12.37
CA PRO A 47 -3.85 16.94 12.69
C PRO A 47 -3.61 17.58 14.07
N ALA A 48 -4.01 18.84 14.24
CA ALA A 48 -3.81 19.57 15.50
C ALA A 48 -4.42 18.85 16.73
N ASP A 49 -5.48 18.06 16.51
CA ASP A 49 -6.12 17.29 17.58
C ASP A 49 -5.20 16.21 18.18
N PHE A 50 -4.27 15.66 17.40
CA PHE A 50 -3.27 14.69 17.89
C PHE A 50 -2.18 15.32 18.78
N GLN A 51 -2.16 16.64 18.89
CA GLN A 51 -1.24 17.34 19.81
C GLN A 51 -1.82 17.48 21.22
N LYS A 52 -3.15 17.37 21.37
CA LYS A 52 -3.84 17.52 22.66
C LYS A 52 -3.72 16.21 23.46
N ARG A 53 -2.90 16.23 24.51
CA ARG A 53 -2.66 15.07 25.39
C ARG A 53 -3.45 15.09 26.69
N THR A 54 -4.35 16.06 26.85
CA THR A 54 -5.08 16.24 28.10
C THR A 54 -6.19 15.21 28.24
N VAL A 55 -6.19 14.48 29.35
CA VAL A 55 -7.22 13.49 29.67
C VAL A 55 -8.25 14.09 30.62
N PRO A 56 -9.55 14.02 30.29
CA PRO A 56 -10.60 14.41 31.21
C PRO A 56 -10.57 13.58 32.50
N ASP A 57 -10.76 14.23 33.65
CA ASP A 57 -10.66 13.59 34.97
C ASP A 57 -11.55 12.35 35.13
N ARG A 58 -12.71 12.36 34.46
CA ARG A 58 -13.67 11.26 34.46
C ARG A 58 -13.12 9.94 33.91
N TYR A 59 -12.03 9.98 33.12
CA TYR A 59 -11.42 8.82 32.48
C TYR A 59 -10.04 8.46 33.03
N LYS A 60 -9.58 9.10 34.10
CA LYS A 60 -8.26 8.82 34.71
C LYS A 60 -8.07 7.37 35.14
N ASN A 61 -9.14 6.73 35.62
CA ASN A 61 -9.10 5.35 36.10
C ASN A 61 -9.35 4.31 34.98
N ALA A 62 -9.54 4.75 33.74
CA ALA A 62 -9.72 3.83 32.62
C ALA A 62 -8.37 3.18 32.23
N SER A 63 -8.43 1.91 31.81
CA SER A 63 -7.26 1.13 31.38
C SER A 63 -6.58 1.73 30.13
N ALA A 64 -7.39 2.27 29.20
CA ALA A 64 -6.94 3.06 28.07
C ALA A 64 -7.96 4.14 27.71
N VAL A 65 -7.49 5.28 27.21
CA VAL A 65 -8.33 6.39 26.76
C VAL A 65 -7.91 6.81 25.35
N ILE A 66 -8.84 6.77 24.41
CA ILE A 66 -8.62 7.27 23.04
C ILE A 66 -8.85 8.79 23.07
N LEU A 67 -7.79 9.55 22.78
CA LEU A 67 -7.80 11.01 22.81
C LEU A 67 -8.14 11.60 21.45
N SER A 68 -7.70 10.96 20.38
CA SER A 68 -7.99 11.38 19.02
C SER A 68 -7.99 10.17 18.11
N TYR A 69 -8.91 10.17 17.16
CA TYR A 69 -9.04 9.12 16.16
C TYR A 69 -9.28 9.80 14.80
N TYR A 70 -8.52 9.37 13.81
CA TYR A 70 -8.62 9.82 12.43
C TYR A 70 -8.66 8.61 11.53
N ARG A 71 -9.61 8.60 10.60
CA ARG A 71 -9.72 7.58 9.57
C ARG A 71 -9.96 8.25 8.24
N GLU A 72 -9.20 7.83 7.25
CA GLU A 72 -9.32 8.29 5.88
C GLU A 72 -9.44 7.09 4.97
N LEU A 73 -10.50 7.10 4.16
CA LEU A 73 -10.73 6.11 3.12
C LEU A 73 -10.56 6.82 1.78
N SER A 74 -9.50 6.47 1.04
CA SER A 74 -9.32 6.93 -0.34
C SER A 74 -9.61 5.79 -1.31
N THR A 75 -10.21 6.14 -2.45
CA THR A 75 -10.51 5.18 -3.51
C THR A 75 -10.05 5.78 -4.82
N ASP A 76 -8.97 5.22 -5.36
CA ASP A 76 -8.40 5.65 -6.62
C ASP A 76 -8.91 4.76 -7.74
N TYR A 77 -9.42 5.43 -8.79
CA TYR A 77 -9.98 4.78 -9.95
C TYR A 77 -9.09 5.02 -11.16
N TYR A 78 -8.53 3.95 -11.72
CA TYR A 78 -7.78 4.06 -12.97
C TYR A 78 -8.02 2.87 -13.89
N ARG A 79 -7.86 3.13 -15.19
CA ARG A 79 -7.96 2.10 -16.22
C ARG A 79 -6.56 1.64 -16.57
N LYS A 80 -6.28 0.34 -16.44
CA LYS A 80 -5.02 -0.24 -16.87
C LYS A 80 -5.18 -0.94 -18.21
N ALA A 81 -4.23 -0.70 -19.09
CA ALA A 81 -4.02 -1.52 -20.29
C ALA A 81 -3.37 -2.84 -19.85
N THR A 82 -4.19 -3.83 -19.51
CA THR A 82 -3.74 -5.19 -19.18
C THR A 82 -3.73 -6.06 -20.45
N ALA A 83 -3.33 -7.32 -20.33
CA ALA A 83 -3.43 -8.29 -21.42
C ALA A 83 -4.85 -8.43 -22.00
N ASP A 84 -5.89 -8.11 -21.20
CA ASP A 84 -7.29 -8.10 -21.64
C ASP A 84 -7.57 -7.03 -22.71
N LEU A 85 -6.81 -5.92 -22.72
CA LEU A 85 -6.88 -4.92 -23.79
C LEU A 85 -6.36 -5.47 -25.11
N VAL A 86 -5.30 -6.27 -25.06
CA VAL A 86 -4.65 -6.85 -26.25
C VAL A 86 -5.49 -7.99 -26.84
N LEU A 87 -6.12 -8.79 -25.99
CA LEU A 87 -6.88 -9.97 -26.41
C LEU A 87 -8.35 -9.67 -26.72
N ASN A 88 -8.98 -8.79 -25.94
CA ASN A 88 -10.42 -8.57 -25.98
C ASN A 88 -10.82 -7.11 -26.25
N LEU A 89 -9.86 -6.22 -26.52
CA LEU A 89 -10.07 -4.78 -26.75
C LEU A 89 -10.80 -4.07 -25.59
N ARG A 90 -10.68 -4.61 -24.38
CA ARG A 90 -11.33 -4.10 -23.16
C ARG A 90 -10.29 -3.53 -22.20
N LEU A 91 -10.54 -2.32 -21.69
CA LEU A 91 -9.77 -1.80 -20.56
C LEU A 91 -10.27 -2.40 -19.26
N THR A 92 -9.36 -3.06 -18.53
CA THR A 92 -9.64 -3.50 -17.16
C THR A 92 -9.68 -2.28 -16.23
N ARG A 93 -10.71 -2.22 -15.40
CA ARG A 93 -10.86 -1.21 -14.35
C ARG A 93 -10.19 -1.75 -13.09
N GLN A 94 -9.24 -1.01 -12.54
CA GLN A 94 -8.67 -1.30 -11.23
C GLN A 94 -9.16 -0.23 -10.25
N ILE A 95 -9.56 -0.70 -9.07
CA ILE A 95 -10.02 0.14 -7.98
C ILE A 95 -9.06 -0.15 -6.84
N ASP A 96 -8.25 0.84 -6.49
CA ASP A 96 -7.36 0.76 -5.34
C ASP A 96 -8.05 1.50 -4.18
N CYS A 97 -8.33 0.76 -3.11
CA CYS A 97 -8.92 1.31 -1.90
C CYS A 97 -7.83 1.34 -0.82
N THR A 98 -7.56 2.52 -0.27
CA THR A 98 -6.62 2.71 0.82
C THR A 98 -7.39 3.17 2.05
N ASP A 99 -7.22 2.45 3.16
CA ASP A 99 -7.80 2.79 4.45
C ASP A 99 -6.67 3.14 5.42
N MET A 100 -6.63 4.39 5.86
CA MET A 100 -5.63 4.89 6.80
C MET A 100 -6.30 5.24 8.12
N GLU A 101 -5.91 4.52 9.18
CA GLU A 101 -6.36 4.78 10.54
C GLU A 101 -5.20 5.31 11.39
N ARG A 102 -5.44 6.37 12.16
CA ARG A 102 -4.52 6.96 13.13
C ARG A 102 -5.24 7.16 14.45
N MET A 103 -4.62 6.76 15.54
CA MET A 103 -5.22 6.84 16.87
C MET A 103 -4.19 7.29 17.91
N LEU A 104 -4.56 8.28 18.71
CA LEU A 104 -3.81 8.72 19.89
C LEU A 104 -4.47 8.09 21.13
N ILE A 105 -3.73 7.24 21.82
CA ILE A 105 -4.23 6.51 23.00
C ILE A 105 -3.33 6.82 24.19
N GLN A 106 -3.93 7.14 25.32
CA GLN A 106 -3.28 7.05 26.62
C GLN A 106 -3.48 5.66 27.21
N ILE A 107 -2.39 4.98 27.53
CA ILE A 107 -2.38 3.63 28.09
C ILE A 107 -1.97 3.74 29.57
N ASN A 108 -2.80 3.21 30.47
CA ASN A 108 -2.57 3.27 31.91
C ASN A 108 -2.27 1.89 32.52
N ASP A 109 -2.61 0.78 31.85
CA ASP A 109 -2.46 -0.59 32.35
C ASP A 109 -1.65 -1.47 31.39
N LYS A 110 -0.98 -2.49 31.93
CA LYS A 110 -0.20 -3.50 31.19
C LYS A 110 -1.06 -4.34 30.26
N LYS A 111 -2.32 -4.62 30.62
CA LYS A 111 -3.24 -5.35 29.73
C LYS A 111 -3.52 -4.53 28.46
N ALA A 112 -3.89 -3.26 28.62
CA ALA A 112 -4.12 -2.36 27.49
C ALA A 112 -2.86 -2.15 26.64
N LEU A 113 -1.67 -2.10 27.27
CA LEU A 113 -0.41 -2.04 26.53
C LEU A 113 -0.25 -3.22 25.58
N LYS A 114 -0.55 -4.44 26.03
CA LYS A 114 -0.47 -5.62 25.18
C LYS A 114 -1.48 -5.56 24.03
N ASP A 115 -2.74 -5.24 24.34
CA ASP A 115 -3.83 -5.20 23.37
C ASP A 115 -3.58 -4.17 22.25
N TYR A 116 -2.96 -3.02 22.56
CA TYR A 116 -2.67 -1.96 21.58
C TYR A 116 -1.24 -1.99 21.00
N SER A 117 -0.36 -2.86 21.48
CA SER A 117 0.99 -3.04 20.93
C SER A 117 1.02 -4.01 19.73
N GLU A 118 -0.02 -4.83 19.56
CA GLU A 118 -0.07 -5.86 18.54
C GLU A 118 -1.09 -5.48 17.45
N PHE A 119 -0.71 -5.68 16.17
CA PHE A 119 -1.62 -5.54 15.05
C PHE A 119 -2.17 -6.91 14.64
N THR A 120 -3.48 -7.07 14.70
CA THR A 120 -4.14 -8.29 14.22
C THR A 120 -4.71 -8.05 12.83
N PHE A 121 -4.19 -8.78 11.84
CA PHE A 121 -4.72 -8.76 10.49
C PHE A 121 -5.67 -9.94 10.29
N LYS A 122 -6.89 -9.66 9.84
CA LYS A 122 -7.78 -10.72 9.37
C LYS A 122 -7.27 -11.22 8.03
N THR A 123 -6.50 -12.31 8.03
CA THR A 123 -6.19 -13.01 6.80
C THR A 123 -7.44 -13.78 6.38
N LYS A 124 -7.83 -13.68 5.11
CA LYS A 124 -8.78 -14.65 4.56
C LYS A 124 -8.04 -15.98 4.50
N SER A 125 -8.47 -16.98 5.27
CA SER A 125 -8.04 -18.36 5.03
C SER A 125 -8.48 -18.73 3.62
N ARG A 126 -7.54 -19.27 2.84
CA ARG A 126 -7.78 -19.71 1.47
C ARG A 126 -8.81 -20.83 1.40
#